data_AF-A0AA50HWR0-F1
#
_entry.id   AF-A0AA50HWR0-F1
#
_cell.length_a   1.000
_cell.length_b   1.000
_cell.length_c   1.000
_cell.angle_alpha   90.00
_cell.angle_beta   90.00
_cell.angle_gamma   90.00
#
_symmetry.space_group_name_H-M   'P 1'
#
loop_
_entity.id
_entity.type
_entity.pdbx_description
1 polymer ?
#
loop_
_entity_poly.entity_id
_entity_poly.type
_entity_poly.pdbx_seq_one_letter_code
_entity_poly.pdbx_strand_id
1 'polypeptide(L)'
;MLNYCHPPFRGRAITGYIALHYPHIIHYFPSSELFMFGVLLFLIFFCAVSLAFFANRKWWIRVSTQSPRCTYYFGPFASQEEAIAHHQGYLQDLEMEGAQGIEYKIERSYKPRKLTIED
;
A
#
# COMPACT_ATOMS: atom_id res chain seq x y z
N MET A 1 -44.04 -37.14 -19.23
CA MET A 1 -43.15 -37.25 -18.06
C MET A 1 -41.74 -36.94 -18.56
N LEU A 2 -41.37 -35.65 -18.60
CA LEU A 2 -40.08 -35.18 -19.13
C LEU A 2 -39.10 -35.05 -17.96
N ASN A 3 -38.16 -35.98 -17.82
CA ASN A 3 -37.08 -35.88 -16.85
C ASN A 3 -36.01 -34.92 -17.40
N TYR A 4 -35.98 -33.71 -16.85
CA TYR A 4 -34.85 -32.79 -17.00
C TYR A 4 -33.68 -33.30 -16.14
N CYS A 5 -32.63 -33.80 -16.78
CA CYS A 5 -31.35 -34.07 -16.13
C CYS A 5 -30.36 -32.96 -16.53
N HIS A 6 -30.07 -32.06 -15.60
CA HIS A 6 -29.02 -31.03 -15.75
C HIS A 6 -27.64 -31.72 -15.82
N PRO A 7 -26.80 -31.45 -16.84
CA PRO A 7 -25.41 -31.85 -16.78
C PRO A 7 -24.63 -30.90 -15.84
N PRO A 8 -23.64 -31.41 -15.08
CA PRO A 8 -22.81 -30.57 -14.23
C PRO A 8 -21.90 -29.72 -15.11
N PHE A 9 -21.80 -28.42 -14.78
CA PHE A 9 -20.81 -27.49 -15.34
C PHE A 9 -19.42 -28.09 -15.19
N ARG A 10 -18.89 -28.68 -16.26
CA ARG A 10 -17.54 -29.24 -16.32
C ARG A 10 -16.67 -28.24 -17.07
N GLY A 11 -16.08 -27.31 -16.33
CA GLY A 11 -14.99 -26.46 -16.81
C GLY A 11 -13.82 -27.33 -17.29
N ARG A 12 -13.79 -27.63 -18.59
CA ARG A 12 -12.75 -28.45 -19.22
C ARG A 12 -12.67 -28.20 -20.73
N ALA A 13 -12.87 -26.96 -21.18
CA ALA A 13 -12.83 -26.66 -22.61
C ALA A 13 -11.40 -26.47 -23.15
N ILE A 14 -10.50 -25.88 -22.35
CA ILE A 14 -9.21 -25.40 -22.86
C ILE A 14 -8.17 -26.53 -23.00
N THR A 15 -8.15 -27.46 -22.04
CA THR A 15 -7.21 -28.59 -22.04
C THR A 15 -7.50 -29.62 -23.15
N GLY A 16 -8.76 -29.79 -23.55
CA GLY A 16 -9.13 -30.76 -24.60
C GLY A 16 -8.79 -30.32 -26.02
N TYR A 17 -8.86 -29.02 -26.29
CA TYR A 17 -8.61 -28.47 -27.64
C TYR A 17 -7.12 -28.55 -28.03
N ILE A 18 -6.22 -28.23 -27.10
CA ILE A 18 -4.77 -28.28 -27.31
C ILE A 18 -4.30 -29.73 -27.48
N ALA A 19 -4.96 -30.68 -26.79
CA ALA A 19 -4.61 -32.09 -26.84
C ALA A 19 -4.90 -32.79 -28.18
N LEU A 20 -5.92 -32.32 -28.91
CA LEU A 20 -6.33 -32.89 -30.19
C LEU A 20 -5.49 -32.39 -31.38
N HIS A 21 -4.86 -31.22 -31.26
CA HIS A 21 -4.12 -30.60 -32.37
C HIS A 21 -2.59 -30.70 -32.25
N TYR A 22 -2.04 -30.88 -31.04
CA TYR A 22 -0.59 -30.93 -30.85
C TYR A 22 -0.17 -31.97 -29.78
N PRO A 23 -0.27 -33.29 -30.07
CA PRO A 23 0.01 -34.35 -29.10
C PRO A 23 1.46 -34.37 -28.60
N HIS A 24 2.41 -33.82 -29.38
CA HIS A 24 3.81 -33.72 -28.98
C HIS A 24 4.10 -32.57 -28.00
N ILE A 25 3.21 -31.58 -27.86
CA ILE A 25 3.44 -30.43 -26.96
C ILE A 25 3.00 -30.76 -25.52
N ILE A 26 2.05 -31.69 -25.35
CA ILE A 26 1.53 -32.09 -24.03
C ILE A 26 2.62 -32.75 -23.16
N HIS A 27 3.60 -33.42 -23.78
CA HIS A 27 4.70 -34.07 -23.07
C HIS A 27 5.75 -33.10 -22.52
N TYR A 28 5.79 -31.85 -22.98
CA TYR A 28 6.77 -30.84 -22.57
C TYR A 28 6.23 -29.82 -21.57
N PHE A 29 4.98 -29.94 -21.14
CA PHE A 29 4.39 -29.01 -20.19
C PHE A 29 3.89 -29.77 -18.95
N PRO A 30 4.79 -30.06 -18.00
CA PRO A 30 4.41 -30.65 -16.73
C PRO A 30 3.46 -29.68 -16.04
N SER A 31 2.26 -30.15 -15.70
CA SER A 31 1.24 -29.38 -14.97
C SER A 31 1.75 -28.80 -13.63
N SER A 32 2.89 -29.30 -13.12
CA SER A 32 3.61 -28.77 -11.95
C SER A 32 4.32 -27.45 -12.22
N GLU A 33 4.86 -27.23 -13.43
CA GLU A 33 5.63 -26.01 -13.75
C GLU A 33 4.70 -24.79 -13.77
N LEU A 34 3.55 -24.89 -14.46
CA LEU A 34 2.54 -23.83 -14.46
C LEU A 34 2.00 -23.49 -13.08
N PHE A 35 1.81 -24.52 -12.24
CA PHE A 35 1.36 -24.32 -10.87
C PHE A 35 2.41 -23.58 -10.05
N MET A 36 3.69 -23.93 -10.21
CA MET A 36 4.79 -23.24 -9.55
C MET A 36 4.95 -21.80 -10.04
N PHE A 37 4.81 -21.52 -11.35
CA PHE A 37 4.82 -20.14 -11.85
C PHE A 37 3.66 -19.32 -11.29
N GLY A 38 2.47 -19.90 -11.17
CA GLY A 38 1.32 -19.25 -10.53
C GLY A 38 1.58 -18.89 -9.06
N VAL A 39 2.17 -19.81 -8.30
CA VAL A 39 2.57 -19.56 -6.90
C VAL A 39 3.65 -18.49 -6.83
N LEU A 40 4.67 -18.57 -7.69
CA LEU A 40 5.75 -17.58 -7.73
C LEU A 40 5.23 -16.17 -8.08
N LEU A 41 4.37 -16.05 -9.08
CA LEU A 41 3.73 -14.78 -9.46
C LEU A 41 2.84 -14.25 -8.34
N PHE A 42 2.11 -15.13 -7.64
CA PHE A 42 1.32 -14.75 -6.47
C PHE A 42 2.19 -14.24 -5.32
N LEU A 43 3.31 -14.92 -5.02
CA LEU A 43 4.25 -14.49 -3.99
C LEU A 43 4.93 -13.17 -4.36
N ILE A 44 5.33 -12.99 -5.62
CA ILE A 44 5.91 -11.74 -6.12
C ILE A 44 4.89 -10.61 -6.02
N PHE A 45 3.65 -10.85 -6.45
CA PHE A 45 2.58 -9.86 -6.37
C PHE A 45 2.29 -9.47 -4.91
N PHE A 46 2.13 -10.46 -4.04
CA PHE A 46 1.90 -10.24 -2.61
C PHE A 46 3.07 -9.50 -1.94
N CYS A 47 4.30 -9.87 -2.29
CA CYS A 47 5.51 -9.18 -1.82
C CYS A 47 5.56 -7.73 -2.32
N ALA A 48 5.27 -7.49 -3.60
CA ALA A 48 5.24 -6.15 -4.19
C ALA A 48 4.16 -5.26 -3.55
N VAL A 49 2.96 -5.80 -3.32
CA VAL A 49 1.88 -5.09 -2.62
C VAL A 49 2.29 -4.76 -1.18
N SER A 50 2.92 -5.72 -0.48
CA SER A 50 3.41 -5.53 0.89
C SER A 50 4.50 -4.45 0.95
N LEU A 51 5.49 -4.51 0.05
CA LEU A 51 6.56 -3.53 -0.07
C LEU A 51 6.02 -2.13 -0.36
N ALA A 52 5.09 -2.02 -1.31
CA ALA A 52 4.44 -0.75 -1.66
C ALA A 52 3.71 -0.12 -0.47
N PHE A 53 3.02 -0.95 0.34
CA PHE A 53 2.32 -0.47 1.53
C PHE A 53 3.29 0.10 2.59
N PHE A 54 4.43 -0.56 2.80
CA PHE A 54 5.42 -0.12 3.77
C PHE A 54 6.25 1.08 3.32
N ALA A 55 6.48 1.22 2.01
CA ALA A 55 7.20 2.36 1.41
C ALA A 55 6.44 3.69 1.52
N ASN A 56 5.11 3.65 1.72
CA ASN A 56 4.27 4.84 1.77
C ASN A 56 4.24 5.53 3.16
N ARG A 57 5.00 5.02 4.13
CA ARG A 57 5.16 5.68 5.44
C ARG A 57 6.32 6.65 5.40
N LYS A 58 6.07 7.90 5.79
CA LYS A 58 7.07 8.97 5.84
C LYS A 58 7.15 9.55 7.25
N TRP A 59 8.23 10.26 7.52
CA TRP A 59 8.38 10.99 8.77
C TRP A 59 7.63 12.32 8.66
N TRP A 60 6.84 12.62 9.69
CA TRP A 60 6.04 13.84 9.78
C TRP A 60 6.27 14.49 11.14
N ILE A 61 6.25 15.81 11.17
CA ILE A 61 6.25 16.60 12.40
C ILE A 61 4.82 17.09 12.59
N ARG A 62 4.14 16.56 13.61
CA ARG A 62 2.86 17.10 14.07
C ARG A 62 3.14 18.21 15.06
N VAL A 63 2.62 19.41 14.82
CA VAL A 63 2.67 20.53 15.76
C VAL A 63 1.25 20.91 16.13
N SER A 64 0.92 20.93 17.41
CA SER A 64 -0.37 21.36 17.93
C SER A 64 -0.20 22.62 18.76
N THR A 65 -1.08 23.59 18.54
CA THR A 65 -1.11 24.88 19.25
C THR A 65 -2.38 24.96 20.11
N GLN A 66 -2.32 25.66 21.24
CA GLN A 66 -3.47 25.84 22.15
C GLN A 66 -4.26 27.11 21.84
N SER A 67 -3.60 28.17 21.39
CA SER A 67 -4.24 29.43 21.00
C SER A 67 -3.49 30.09 19.83
N PRO A 68 -4.09 30.18 18.62
CA PRO A 68 -5.31 29.49 18.20
C PRO A 68 -5.15 27.95 18.25
N ARG A 69 -6.24 27.20 18.35
CA ARG A 69 -6.18 25.74 18.41
C ARG A 69 -6.05 25.15 17.00
N CYS A 70 -4.82 24.82 16.63
CA CYS A 70 -4.51 24.29 15.30
C CYS A 70 -3.59 23.07 15.42
N THR A 71 -3.72 22.13 14.48
CA THR A 71 -2.76 21.04 14.30
C THR A 71 -2.17 21.09 12.90
N TYR A 72 -0.86 21.29 12.83
CA TYR A 72 -0.06 21.35 11.61
C TYR A 72 0.72 20.05 11.42
N TYR A 73 0.84 19.61 10.17
CA TYR A 73 1.66 18.47 9.78
C TYR A 73 2.71 18.92 8.75
N PHE A 74 3.97 18.94 9.16
CA PHE A 74 5.11 19.27 8.29
C PHE A 74 5.80 18.01 7.79
N GLY A 75 6.18 17.99 6.51
CA GLY A 75 6.82 16.86 5.84
C GLY A 75 6.37 16.72 4.38
N PRO A 76 6.60 15.55 3.73
CA PRO A 76 7.20 14.32 4.26
C PRO A 76 8.73 14.37 4.32
N PHE A 77 9.30 13.92 5.44
CA PHE A 77 10.75 13.74 5.58
C PHE A 77 11.17 12.29 5.26
N ALA A 78 12.37 12.14 4.72
CA ALA A 78 12.96 10.84 4.39
C ALA A 78 13.46 10.10 5.64
N SER A 79 13.96 10.83 6.64
CA SER A 79 14.44 10.27 7.91
C SER A 79 13.95 11.06 9.13
N GLN A 80 14.08 10.46 10.32
CA GLN A 80 13.73 11.12 11.57
C GLN A 80 14.69 12.29 11.85
N GLU A 81 15.96 12.12 11.50
CA GLU A 81 17.02 13.10 11.70
C GLU A 81 16.79 14.33 10.82
N GLU A 82 16.31 14.16 9.59
CA GLU A 82 15.91 15.28 8.72
C GLU A 82 14.76 16.07 9.35
N ALA A 83 13.73 15.37 9.88
CA ALA A 83 12.65 16.02 10.60
C ALA A 83 13.15 16.78 11.84
N ILE A 84 14.09 16.20 12.60
CA ILE A 84 14.73 16.86 13.75
C ILE A 84 15.61 18.04 13.31
N ALA A 85 16.26 18.00 12.15
CA ALA A 85 17.05 19.14 11.68
C ALA A 85 16.14 20.34 11.34
N HIS A 86 14.94 20.09 10.82
CA HIS A 86 14.03 21.14 10.37
C HIS A 86 12.97 21.59 11.39
N HIS A 87 12.69 20.80 12.46
CA HIS A 87 11.58 21.11 13.38
C HIS A 87 11.68 22.49 14.04
N GLN A 88 12.90 22.94 14.40
CA GLN A 88 13.07 24.21 15.12
C GLN A 88 12.61 25.41 14.30
N GLY A 89 12.84 25.40 12.99
CA GLY A 89 12.40 26.50 12.12
C GLY A 89 10.88 26.66 12.13
N TYR A 90 10.15 25.55 11.99
CA TYR A 90 8.68 25.58 12.01
C TYR A 90 8.10 26.02 13.36
N LEU A 91 8.73 25.62 14.47
CA LEU A 91 8.31 26.07 15.80
C LEU A 91 8.54 27.56 15.97
N GLN A 92 9.70 28.06 15.56
CA GLN A 92 10.04 29.48 15.67
C GLN A 92 9.10 30.35 14.83
N ASP A 93 8.73 29.91 13.63
CA ASP A 93 7.75 30.61 12.79
C ASP A 93 6.39 30.71 13.50
N LEU A 94 5.90 29.61 14.08
CA LEU A 94 4.63 29.59 14.82
C LEU A 94 4.68 30.45 16.10
N GLU A 95 5.81 30.47 16.81
CA GLU A 95 6.02 31.36 17.96
C GLU A 95 5.99 32.84 17.54
N MET A 96 6.62 33.18 16.41
CA MET A 96 6.61 34.55 15.86
C MET A 96 5.22 34.98 15.39
N GLU A 97 4.42 34.05 14.89
CA GLU A 97 3.00 34.28 14.56
C GLU A 97 2.11 34.44 15.81
N GLY A 98 2.67 34.25 17.01
CA GLY A 98 1.97 34.45 18.28
C GLY A 98 1.20 33.22 18.77
N ALA A 99 1.46 32.04 18.22
CA ALA A 99 0.84 30.81 18.69
C ALA A 99 1.31 30.46 20.12
N GLN A 100 0.37 30.08 20.98
CA GLN A 100 0.64 29.72 22.37
C GLN A 100 0.41 28.23 22.63
N GLY A 101 1.16 27.67 23.58
CA GLY A 101 1.04 26.28 23.99
C GLY A 101 1.43 25.31 22.87
N ILE A 102 2.55 25.58 22.19
CA ILE A 102 3.02 24.78 21.06
C ILE A 102 3.62 23.47 21.57
N GLU A 103 3.05 22.35 21.12
CA GLU A 103 3.57 21.01 21.35
C GLU A 103 3.91 20.37 20.00
N TYR A 104 5.01 19.63 19.93
CA TYR A 104 5.37 18.93 18.72
C TYR A 104 5.66 17.45 18.96
N LYS A 105 5.42 16.65 17.93
CA LYS A 105 5.69 15.22 17.92
C LYS A 105 6.16 14.79 16.55
N ILE A 106 7.31 14.12 16.52
CA ILE A 106 7.84 13.50 15.31
C ILE A 106 7.34 12.07 15.27
N GLU A 107 6.63 11.70 14.20
CA GLU A 107 6.09 10.36 14.05
C GLU A 107 6.18 9.85 12.63
N ARG A 108 6.25 8.52 12.50
CA ARG A 108 6.22 7.86 11.20
C ARG A 108 4.78 7.48 10.87
N SER A 109 4.16 8.20 9.94
CA SER A 109 2.75 8.04 9.61
C SER A 109 2.52 8.01 8.10
N TYR A 110 1.32 7.59 7.71
CA TYR A 110 0.83 7.75 6.34
C TYR A 110 0.54 9.22 6.06
N LYS A 111 0.53 9.61 4.79
CA LYS A 111 0.21 10.98 4.39
C LYS A 111 -1.10 11.44 5.05
N PRO A 112 -1.06 12.52 5.87
CA PRO A 112 -2.27 13.03 6.50
C PRO A 112 -3.24 13.57 5.45
N ARG A 113 -4.56 13.46 5.69
CA ARG A 113 -5.58 13.94 4.75
C ARG A 113 -5.62 15.46 4.63
N LYS A 114 -5.26 16.16 5.71
CA LYS A 114 -5.15 17.61 5.79
C LYS A 114 -3.84 17.95 6.50
N LEU A 115 -3.11 18.91 5.94
CA LEU A 115 -1.85 19.39 6.51
C LEU A 115 -2.08 20.42 7.63
N THR A 116 -3.22 21.09 7.58
CA THR A 116 -3.68 22.03 8.60
C THR A 116 -5.08 21.63 9.02
N ILE A 117 -5.26 21.46 10.32
CA ILE A 117 -6.56 21.19 10.95
C ILE A 117 -6.77 22.31 11.96
N GLU A 118 -7.77 23.16 11.70
CA GLU A 118 -8.21 24.25 12.56
C GLU A 118 -9.48 23.78 13.28
N ASP A 119 -9.53 23.97 14.60
CA ASP A 119 -10.69 23.67 15.45
C ASP A 119 -11.40 24.95 15.91
#